data_AF-A0AAV3Z9Z7-F1
#
_entry.id   AF-A0AAV3Z9Z7-F1
#
_cell.length_a   1.000
_cell.length_b   1.000
_cell.length_c   1.000
_cell.angle_alpha   90.00
_cell.angle_beta   90.00
_cell.angle_gamma   90.00
#
_symmetry.space_group_name_H-M   'P 1'
#
loop_
_entity.id
_entity.type
_entity.pdbx_description
1 polymer ?
#
loop_
_entity_poly.entity_id
_entity_poly.type
_entity_poly.pdbx_seq_one_letter_code
_entity_poly.pdbx_strand_id
1 'polypeptide(L)'
;MMPHSSQQENNSDVKSQKLKTIEKTIRSQVECEERAFHIVNKLIESHVDGDYLVECGKLINATHYTDIIEERTISRLCGYPVCPNSLGEIPKNKYHISTRTNKVYEISERKVSQLEKDNIVLKPGEWTLAALFILKMLAVKYPRIESSFSSQAALRHFSAVLTRLGQSLAQLHTLTEDILSVAELDNR
;
A
#
# COMPACT_ATOMS: atom_id res chain seq x y z
N MET A 1 31.33 41.51 -53.92
CA MET A 1 31.78 40.50 -52.92
C MET A 1 30.94 40.67 -51.66
N MET A 2 30.44 39.55 -51.12
CA MET A 2 29.43 39.42 -50.05
C MET A 2 30.02 39.58 -48.63
N PRO A 3 29.22 39.52 -47.53
CA PRO A 3 28.82 38.21 -46.96
C PRO A 3 27.38 38.08 -46.41
N HIS A 4 26.80 36.89 -46.61
CA HIS A 4 25.58 36.34 -46.02
C HIS A 4 26.03 35.11 -45.20
N SER A 5 26.25 35.21 -43.88
CA SER A 5 26.79 34.06 -43.09
C SER A 5 26.29 33.95 -41.65
N SER A 6 25.64 34.98 -41.09
CA SER A 6 25.41 35.07 -39.63
C SER A 6 24.13 34.39 -39.11
N GLN A 7 23.26 33.87 -39.97
CA GLN A 7 21.97 33.29 -39.56
C GLN A 7 21.97 31.76 -39.42
N GLN A 8 23.04 31.08 -39.83
CA GLN A 8 23.09 29.62 -39.86
C GLN A 8 23.66 29.00 -38.57
N GLU A 9 24.57 29.68 -37.87
CA GLU A 9 25.22 29.16 -36.65
C GLU A 9 24.29 29.14 -35.40
N ASN A 10 23.40 30.12 -35.26
CA ASN A 10 22.46 30.18 -34.12
C ASN A 10 21.41 29.05 -34.13
N ASN A 11 21.08 28.49 -35.30
CA ASN A 11 20.05 27.45 -35.42
C ASN A 11 20.61 26.04 -35.13
N SER A 12 21.91 25.81 -35.37
CA SER A 12 22.59 24.56 -35.03
C SER A 12 22.80 24.38 -33.53
N ASP A 13 23.14 25.44 -32.80
CA ASP A 13 23.37 25.35 -31.36
C ASP A 13 22.08 25.16 -30.56
N VAL A 14 20.99 25.86 -30.92
CA VAL A 14 19.67 25.67 -30.31
C VAL A 14 19.14 24.25 -30.55
N LYS A 15 19.39 23.67 -31.74
CA LYS A 15 19.03 22.29 -32.05
C LYS A 15 19.86 21.28 -31.25
N SER A 16 21.17 21.53 -31.12
CA SER A 16 22.10 20.70 -30.33
C SER A 16 21.78 20.71 -28.83
N GLN A 17 21.41 21.86 -28.27
CA GLN A 17 20.97 22.00 -26.88
C GLN A 17 19.63 21.30 -26.60
N LYS A 18 18.67 21.38 -27.54
CA LYS A 18 17.41 20.66 -27.45
C LYS A 18 17.61 19.15 -27.50
N LEU A 19 18.46 18.62 -28.39
CA LEU A 19 18.79 17.19 -28.42
C LEU A 19 19.42 16.72 -27.09
N LYS A 20 20.40 17.46 -26.55
CA LYS A 20 21.03 17.11 -25.26
C LYS A 20 20.04 17.10 -24.10
N THR A 21 19.08 18.02 -24.11
CA THR A 21 18.04 18.10 -23.07
C THR A 21 17.06 16.92 -23.18
N ILE A 22 16.63 16.60 -24.40
CA ILE A 22 15.76 15.44 -24.68
C ILE A 22 16.46 14.14 -24.30
N GLU A 23 17.73 13.97 -24.69
CA GLU A 23 18.54 12.79 -24.35
C GLU A 23 18.68 12.63 -22.83
N LYS A 24 18.90 13.74 -22.10
CA LYS A 24 18.99 13.72 -20.64
C LYS A 24 17.66 13.31 -19.99
N THR A 25 16.53 13.82 -20.49
CA THR A 25 15.20 13.44 -19.99
C THR A 25 14.90 11.97 -20.26
N ILE A 26 15.16 11.49 -21.49
CA ILE A 26 14.96 10.09 -21.86
C ILE A 26 15.83 9.18 -20.98
N ARG A 27 17.11 9.54 -20.80
CA ARG A 27 18.02 8.75 -19.96
C ARG A 27 17.55 8.65 -18.51
N SER A 28 17.12 9.77 -17.93
CA SER A 28 16.57 9.77 -16.57
C SER A 28 15.28 8.96 -16.46
N GLN A 29 14.43 8.96 -17.49
CA GLN A 29 13.21 8.16 -17.51
C GLN A 29 13.54 6.66 -17.57
N VAL A 30 14.47 6.27 -18.46
CA VAL A 30 14.92 4.87 -18.59
C VAL A 30 15.54 4.38 -17.28
N GLU A 31 16.37 5.17 -16.61
CA GLU A 31 16.95 4.81 -15.31
C GLU A 31 15.89 4.60 -14.22
N CYS A 32 14.85 5.44 -14.20
CA CYS A 32 13.73 5.28 -13.27
C CYS A 32 12.92 4.00 -13.58
N GLU A 33 12.65 3.73 -14.85
CA GLU A 33 11.93 2.53 -15.29
C GLU A 33 12.73 1.25 -15.00
N GLU A 34 14.05 1.26 -15.22
CA GLU A 34 14.93 0.12 -14.92
C GLU A 34 14.95 -0.20 -13.42
N ARG A 35 15.02 0.83 -12.57
CA ARG A 35 14.95 0.65 -11.11
C ARG A 35 13.60 0.10 -10.67
N ALA A 36 12.51 0.66 -11.19
CA ALA A 36 11.17 0.19 -10.87
C ALA A 36 10.98 -1.28 -11.30
N PHE A 37 11.44 -1.63 -12.51
CA PHE A 37 11.43 -2.99 -13.01
C PHE A 37 12.22 -3.95 -12.11
N HIS A 38 13.44 -3.56 -11.70
CA HIS A 38 14.26 -4.40 -10.83
C HIS A 38 13.60 -4.66 -9.47
N ILE A 39 12.97 -3.62 -8.91
CA ILE A 39 12.25 -3.72 -7.64
C ILE A 39 11.05 -4.68 -7.76
N VAL A 40 10.25 -4.54 -8.81
CA VAL A 40 9.08 -5.40 -9.05
C VAL A 40 9.50 -6.87 -9.19
N ASN A 41 10.53 -7.17 -9.99
CA ASN A 41 11.01 -8.54 -10.14
C ASN A 41 11.54 -9.12 -8.82
N LYS A 42 12.28 -8.33 -8.05
CA LYS A 42 12.77 -8.77 -6.74
C LYS A 42 11.62 -9.12 -5.78
N LEU A 43 10.54 -8.35 -5.82
CA LEU A 43 9.31 -8.62 -5.06
C LEU A 43 8.55 -9.86 -5.56
N ILE A 44 8.73 -10.29 -6.80
CA ILE A 44 8.09 -11.50 -7.36
C ILE A 44 8.90 -12.76 -7.01
N GLU A 45 10.22 -12.72 -7.17
CA GLU A 45 11.07 -13.91 -7.09
C GLU A 45 11.38 -14.38 -5.67
N SER A 46 11.42 -13.47 -4.69
CA SER A 46 11.90 -13.75 -3.33
C SER A 46 11.02 -13.13 -2.26
N HIS A 47 11.10 -13.65 -1.03
CA HIS A 47 10.55 -12.94 0.11
C HIS A 47 11.46 -11.76 0.45
N VAL A 48 10.86 -10.63 0.81
CA VAL A 48 11.59 -9.42 1.18
C VAL A 48 11.33 -9.07 2.63
N ASP A 49 12.19 -8.24 3.20
CA ASP A 49 11.94 -7.70 4.52
C ASP A 49 10.82 -6.65 4.51
N GLY A 50 10.18 -6.46 5.67
CA GLY A 50 9.11 -5.48 5.85
C GLY A 50 9.55 -4.06 5.53
N ASP A 51 10.75 -3.67 5.97
CA ASP A 51 11.28 -2.32 5.76
C ASP A 51 11.51 -2.04 4.28
N TYR A 52 12.02 -3.04 3.56
CA TYR A 52 12.22 -2.97 2.12
C TYR A 52 10.88 -2.80 1.37
N LEU A 53 9.81 -3.49 1.80
CA LEU A 53 8.49 -3.32 1.19
C LEU A 53 7.94 -1.89 1.38
N VAL A 54 8.17 -1.29 2.55
CA VAL A 54 7.75 0.10 2.82
C VAL A 54 8.49 1.09 1.91
N GLU A 55 9.79 0.89 1.69
CA GLU A 55 10.56 1.70 0.74
C GLU A 55 10.03 1.54 -0.69
N CYS A 56 9.72 0.31 -1.10
CA CYS A 56 9.14 0.00 -2.40
C CYS A 56 7.75 0.66 -2.58
N GLY A 57 7.00 0.85 -1.50
CA GLY A 57 5.69 1.50 -1.48
C GLY A 57 5.68 2.91 -2.10
N LYS A 58 6.83 3.61 -2.14
CA LYS A 58 6.97 4.92 -2.79
C LYS A 58 7.05 4.85 -4.32
N LEU A 59 7.35 3.67 -4.86
CA LEU A 59 7.69 3.43 -6.26
C LEU A 59 6.66 2.54 -6.98
N ILE A 60 5.83 1.81 -6.23
CA ILE A 60 4.80 0.92 -6.76
C ILE A 60 3.39 1.53 -6.59
N ASN A 61 2.49 1.23 -7.53
CA ASN A 61 1.08 1.59 -7.45
C ASN A 61 0.23 0.34 -7.14
N ALA A 62 -1.08 0.54 -6.93
CA ALA A 62 -2.00 -0.55 -6.62
C ALA A 62 -2.08 -1.63 -7.72
N THR A 63 -1.97 -1.21 -8.99
CA THR A 63 -1.97 -2.14 -10.14
C THR A 63 -0.72 -3.01 -10.13
N HIS A 64 0.46 -2.40 -10.02
CA HIS A 64 1.74 -3.11 -9.91
C HIS A 64 1.76 -4.09 -8.73
N TYR A 65 1.18 -3.71 -7.59
CA TYR A 65 1.09 -4.61 -6.46
C TYR A 65 0.17 -5.81 -6.74
N THR A 66 -0.95 -5.59 -7.44
CA THR A 66 -1.83 -6.68 -7.88
C THR A 66 -1.08 -7.64 -8.81
N ASP A 67 -0.37 -7.10 -9.80
CA ASP A 67 0.44 -7.89 -10.74
C ASP A 67 1.51 -8.71 -10.00
N ILE A 68 2.19 -8.11 -9.02
CA ILE A 68 3.18 -8.81 -8.18
C ILE A 68 2.52 -10.00 -7.46
N ILE A 69 1.34 -9.82 -6.88
CA ILE A 69 0.63 -10.89 -6.18
C ILE A 69 0.28 -12.02 -7.16
N GLU A 70 -0.20 -11.69 -8.35
CA GLU A 70 -0.54 -12.66 -9.39
C GLU A 70 0.69 -13.46 -9.84
N GLU A 71 1.80 -12.79 -10.14
CA GLU A 71 3.05 -13.43 -10.56
C GLU A 71 3.67 -14.30 -9.45
N ARG A 72 3.61 -13.84 -8.19
CA ARG A 72 4.01 -14.67 -7.02
C ARG A 72 3.14 -15.91 -6.90
N THR A 73 1.84 -15.77 -7.14
CA THR A 73 0.89 -16.89 -7.09
C THR A 73 1.18 -17.93 -8.19
N ILE A 74 1.49 -17.47 -9.41
CA ILE A 74 1.93 -18.34 -10.51
C ILE A 74 3.20 -19.11 -10.11
N SER A 75 4.13 -18.44 -9.45
CA SER A 75 5.36 -19.02 -8.89
C SER A 75 5.14 -19.89 -7.64
N ARG A 76 3.89 -20.10 -7.22
CA ARG A 76 3.49 -20.82 -6.00
C ARG A 76 4.12 -20.24 -4.72
N LEU A 77 4.25 -18.93 -4.65
CA LEU A 77 4.62 -18.19 -3.45
C LEU A 77 3.41 -17.46 -2.89
N CYS A 78 3.38 -17.24 -1.57
CA CYS A 78 2.36 -16.42 -0.95
C CYS A 78 2.34 -15.03 -1.60
N GLY A 79 1.13 -14.54 -1.90
CA GLY A 79 0.91 -13.23 -2.50
C GLY A 79 1.49 -12.06 -1.70
N TYR A 80 1.69 -12.22 -0.39
CA TYR A 80 2.31 -11.21 0.45
C TYR A 80 3.85 -11.24 0.30
N PRO A 81 4.52 -10.16 -0.15
CA PRO A 81 5.96 -10.18 -0.45
C PRO A 81 6.87 -10.50 0.74
N VAL A 82 6.43 -10.22 1.97
CA VAL A 82 7.21 -10.50 3.20
C VAL A 82 7.05 -11.96 3.65
N CYS A 83 6.02 -12.65 3.15
CA CYS A 83 5.75 -14.02 3.56
C CYS A 83 6.70 -15.00 2.83
N PRO A 84 7.46 -15.84 3.56
CA PRO A 84 8.32 -16.86 2.97
C PRO A 84 7.56 -18.14 2.58
N ASN A 85 6.27 -18.23 2.90
CA ASN A 85 5.50 -19.46 2.66
C ASN A 85 5.24 -19.68 1.17
N SER A 86 5.43 -20.92 0.73
CA SER A 86 5.01 -21.38 -0.58
C SER A 86 3.57 -21.91 -0.55
N LEU A 87 2.88 -21.73 -1.66
CA LEU A 87 1.52 -22.21 -1.84
C LEU A 87 1.54 -23.69 -2.20
N GLY A 88 0.70 -24.46 -1.51
CA GLY A 88 0.39 -25.84 -1.87
C GLY A 88 -0.43 -25.95 -3.17
N GLU A 89 -1.02 -27.11 -3.41
CA GLU A 89 -1.86 -27.32 -4.59
C GLU A 89 -3.04 -26.33 -4.63
N ILE A 90 -3.03 -25.45 -5.63
CA ILE A 90 -4.09 -24.47 -5.83
C ILE A 90 -5.32 -25.21 -6.37
N PRO A 91 -6.47 -25.17 -5.67
CA PRO A 91 -7.69 -25.81 -6.14
C PRO A 91 -8.14 -25.22 -7.48
N LYS A 92 -8.27 -26.06 -8.51
CA LYS A 92 -8.70 -25.65 -9.85
C LYS A 92 -10.19 -25.31 -9.91
N ASN A 93 -10.98 -25.91 -9.02
CA ASN A 93 -12.43 -25.80 -9.03
C ASN A 93 -12.88 -24.39 -8.63
N LYS A 94 -13.97 -23.92 -9.25
CA LYS A 94 -14.56 -22.60 -8.96
C LYS A 94 -15.28 -22.57 -7.61
N TYR A 95 -15.78 -23.71 -7.13
CA TYR A 95 -16.57 -23.81 -5.92
C TYR A 95 -16.01 -24.87 -4.95
N HIS A 96 -16.00 -24.55 -3.67
CA HIS A 96 -15.72 -25.48 -2.58
C HIS A 96 -17.02 -25.75 -1.82
N ILE A 97 -17.46 -27.00 -1.81
CA ILE A 97 -18.63 -27.42 -1.04
C ILE A 97 -18.14 -27.95 0.30
N SER A 98 -18.39 -27.19 1.37
CA SER A 98 -18.14 -27.68 2.73
C SER A 98 -19.38 -28.41 3.23
N THR A 99 -19.29 -29.74 3.29
CA THR A 99 -20.35 -30.59 3.85
C THR A 99 -20.53 -30.38 5.36
N ARG A 100 -19.48 -29.92 6.06
CA ARG A 100 -19.53 -29.61 7.51
C ARG A 100 -20.40 -28.41 7.84
N THR A 101 -20.37 -27.36 7.01
CA THR A 101 -21.21 -26.16 7.21
C THR A 101 -22.36 -26.07 6.22
N ASN A 102 -22.53 -27.08 5.37
CA ASN A 102 -23.45 -27.12 4.23
C ASN A 102 -23.46 -25.80 3.42
N LYS A 103 -22.25 -25.30 3.11
CA LYS A 103 -22.06 -24.03 2.39
C LYS A 103 -21.19 -24.24 1.16
N VAL A 104 -21.60 -23.62 0.06
CA VAL A 104 -20.83 -23.52 -1.17
C VAL A 104 -20.07 -22.21 -1.15
N TYR A 105 -18.74 -22.29 -1.16
CA TYR A 105 -17.86 -21.13 -1.23
C TYR A 105 -17.36 -20.96 -2.66
N GLU A 106 -17.40 -19.75 -3.19
CA GLU A 106 -16.73 -19.43 -4.46
C GLU A 106 -15.22 -19.24 -4.19
N ILE A 107 -14.39 -20.03 -4.85
CA ILE A 107 -12.93 -20.06 -4.68
C ILE A 107 -12.23 -19.03 -5.58
N SER A 108 -12.95 -18.44 -6.54
CA SER A 108 -12.42 -17.52 -7.55
C SER A 108 -11.53 -16.40 -6.97
N GLU A 109 -11.89 -15.86 -5.81
CA GLU A 109 -11.18 -14.74 -5.16
C GLU A 109 -10.06 -15.19 -4.20
N ARG A 110 -10.02 -16.46 -3.79
CA ARG A 110 -9.01 -16.99 -2.85
C ARG A 110 -7.73 -17.48 -3.52
N LYS A 111 -7.66 -17.40 -4.85
CA LYS A 111 -6.53 -17.91 -5.63
C LYS A 111 -5.30 -17.02 -5.51
N VAL A 112 -5.49 -15.71 -5.40
CA VAL A 112 -4.43 -14.68 -5.51
C VAL A 112 -3.90 -14.28 -4.13
N SER A 113 -4.77 -14.28 -3.12
CA SER A 113 -4.39 -13.97 -1.74
C SER A 113 -4.65 -15.19 -0.86
N GLN A 114 -3.67 -16.08 -0.74
CA GLN A 114 -3.60 -16.94 0.44
C GLN A 114 -3.18 -16.11 1.65
N LEU A 115 -4.06 -15.19 2.04
CA LEU A 115 -4.24 -14.89 3.44
C LEU A 115 -4.97 -16.12 3.97
N GLU A 116 -4.32 -16.84 4.88
CA GLU A 116 -4.92 -17.95 5.61
C GLU A 116 -6.26 -17.54 6.26
N LYS A 117 -7.03 -18.52 6.73
CA LYS A 117 -8.46 -18.43 7.13
C LYS A 117 -8.89 -17.22 7.97
N ASP A 118 -7.97 -16.47 8.53
CA ASP A 118 -8.20 -15.15 9.13
C ASP A 118 -8.08 -14.06 8.05
N ASN A 119 -8.90 -14.19 7.00
CA ASN A 119 -9.22 -13.02 6.19
C ASN A 119 -9.77 -12.00 7.18
N ILE A 120 -9.15 -10.81 7.30
CA ILE A 120 -9.58 -9.75 8.22
C ILE A 120 -10.91 -9.16 7.69
N VAL A 121 -11.92 -10.00 7.54
CA VAL A 121 -13.31 -9.62 7.35
C VAL A 121 -13.77 -9.24 8.75
N LEU A 122 -13.33 -8.07 9.18
CA LEU A 122 -13.83 -7.45 10.38
C LEU A 122 -15.34 -7.42 10.26
N LYS A 123 -16.03 -7.78 11.33
CA LYS A 123 -17.48 -7.59 11.39
C LYS A 123 -17.79 -6.09 11.21
N PRO A 124 -18.99 -5.70 10.73
CA PRO A 124 -19.32 -4.29 10.52
C PRO A 124 -19.04 -3.37 11.73
N GLY A 125 -19.19 -3.88 12.96
CA GLY A 125 -18.84 -3.16 14.19
C GLY A 125 -17.34 -3.04 14.44
N GLU A 126 -16.54 -4.02 14.03
CA GLU A 126 -15.08 -4.02 14.14
C GLU A 126 -14.44 -3.06 13.10
N TRP A 127 -15.00 -2.94 11.89
CA TRP A 127 -14.61 -1.90 10.93
C TRP A 127 -14.87 -0.49 11.45
N THR A 128 -15.99 -0.30 12.16
CA THR A 128 -16.29 0.99 12.81
C THR A 128 -15.23 1.29 13.87
N LEU A 129 -14.83 0.30 14.67
CA LEU A 129 -13.77 0.47 15.66
C LEU A 129 -12.41 0.78 15.02
N ALA A 130 -12.04 0.08 13.96
CA ALA A 130 -10.80 0.34 13.22
C ALA A 130 -10.79 1.75 12.63
N ALA A 131 -11.91 2.19 12.05
CA ALA A 131 -12.06 3.55 11.53
C ALA A 131 -11.95 4.61 12.64
N LEU A 132 -12.58 4.38 13.79
CA LEU A 132 -12.48 5.27 14.96
C LEU A 132 -11.06 5.32 15.52
N PHE A 133 -10.36 4.19 15.55
CA PHE A 133 -8.97 4.11 15.98
C PHE A 133 -8.05 4.91 15.04
N ILE A 134 -8.14 4.68 13.72
CA ILE A 134 -7.38 5.43 12.71
C ILE A 134 -7.68 6.94 12.82
N LEU A 135 -8.95 7.28 12.98
CA LEU A 135 -9.38 8.68 13.11
C LEU A 135 -8.83 9.34 14.39
N LYS A 136 -8.74 8.60 15.51
CA LYS A 136 -8.08 9.05 16.74
C LYS A 136 -6.56 9.18 16.54
N MET A 137 -5.90 8.24 15.86
CA MET A 137 -4.48 8.34 15.51
C MET A 137 -4.19 9.59 14.66
N LEU A 138 -5.05 9.89 13.69
CA LEU A 138 -4.96 11.12 12.88
C LEU A 138 -5.20 12.38 13.71
N ALA A 139 -6.10 12.33 14.69
CA ALA A 139 -6.33 13.46 15.59
C ALA A 139 -5.08 13.79 16.43
N VAL A 140 -4.30 12.79 16.85
CA VAL A 140 -3.04 13.01 17.58
C VAL A 140 -1.96 13.64 16.69
N LYS A 141 -1.89 13.24 15.41
CA LYS A 141 -0.91 13.77 14.45
C LYS A 141 -1.26 15.16 13.92
N TYR A 142 -2.55 15.52 13.87
CA TYR A 142 -3.04 16.76 13.26
C TYR A 142 -3.91 17.57 14.26
N PRO A 143 -3.38 18.65 14.87
CA PRO A 143 -4.06 19.42 15.92
C PRO A 143 -5.41 20.03 15.48
N ARG A 144 -5.54 20.31 14.18
CA ARG A 144 -6.78 20.82 13.58
C ARG A 144 -7.93 19.81 13.69
N ILE A 145 -7.61 18.52 13.59
CA ILE A 145 -8.59 17.44 13.73
C ILE A 145 -8.97 17.30 15.20
N GLU A 146 -8.00 17.31 16.13
CA GLU A 146 -8.23 17.25 17.58
C GLU A 146 -9.22 18.31 18.10
N SER A 147 -9.12 19.54 17.59
CA SER A 147 -10.07 20.62 17.94
C SER A 147 -11.52 20.30 17.57
N SER A 148 -11.73 19.49 16.53
CA SER A 148 -13.05 19.02 16.10
C SER A 148 -13.54 17.83 16.94
N PHE A 149 -12.63 17.01 17.49
CA PHE A 149 -12.94 15.95 18.46
C PHE A 149 -13.30 16.48 19.84
N SER A 150 -12.85 17.68 20.18
CA SER A 150 -13.11 18.33 21.47
C SER A 150 -14.54 18.90 21.60
N SER A 151 -15.32 18.91 20.50
CA SER A 151 -16.73 19.32 20.55
C SER A 151 -17.56 18.36 21.40
N GLN A 152 -18.35 18.91 22.33
CA GLN A 152 -19.24 18.14 23.23
C GLN A 152 -20.19 17.21 22.46
N ALA A 153 -20.62 17.60 21.24
CA ALA A 153 -21.48 16.79 20.39
C ALA A 153 -20.72 15.58 19.79
N ALA A 154 -19.47 15.79 19.37
CA ALA A 154 -18.60 14.75 18.83
C ALA A 154 -18.26 13.71 19.91
N LEU A 155 -17.86 14.16 21.11
CA LEU A 155 -17.56 13.29 22.24
C LEU A 155 -18.75 12.39 22.61
N ARG A 156 -19.97 12.96 22.65
CA ARG A 156 -21.20 12.20 22.92
C ARG A 156 -21.48 11.14 21.85
N HIS A 157 -21.25 11.49 20.59
CA HIS A 157 -21.43 10.56 19.48
C HIS A 157 -20.43 9.40 19.55
N PHE A 158 -19.14 9.70 19.75
CA PHE A 158 -18.10 8.68 19.89
C PHE A 158 -18.28 7.81 21.14
N SER A 159 -18.64 8.40 22.28
CA SER A 159 -18.89 7.63 23.50
C SER A 159 -20.08 6.68 23.32
N ALA A 160 -21.14 7.11 22.63
CA ALA A 160 -22.30 6.27 22.35
C ALA A 160 -21.95 5.11 21.42
N VAL A 161 -21.15 5.34 20.37
CA VAL A 161 -20.70 4.29 19.44
C VAL A 161 -19.77 3.29 20.14
N LEU A 162 -18.79 3.78 20.91
CA LEU A 162 -17.84 2.93 21.63
C LEU A 162 -18.53 2.07 22.70
N THR A 163 -19.48 2.65 23.45
CA THR A 163 -20.26 1.91 24.46
C THR A 163 -21.06 0.77 23.83
N ARG A 164 -21.63 0.97 22.63
CA ARG A 164 -22.34 -0.09 21.88
C ARG A 164 -21.40 -1.21 21.42
N LEU A 165 -20.11 -0.92 21.27
CA LEU A 165 -19.06 -1.88 20.92
C LEU A 165 -18.37 -2.48 22.15
N GLY A 166 -18.82 -2.15 23.37
CA GLY A 166 -18.22 -2.61 24.62
C GLY A 166 -16.85 -2.02 24.93
N GLN A 167 -16.49 -0.89 24.30
CA GLN A 167 -15.21 -0.20 24.47
C GLN A 167 -15.42 1.18 25.08
N SER A 168 -14.39 1.73 25.74
CA SER A 168 -14.41 3.09 26.29
C SER A 168 -13.44 4.02 25.56
N LEU A 169 -13.76 5.31 25.59
CA LEU A 169 -12.92 6.35 24.97
C LEU A 169 -11.55 6.47 25.66
N ALA A 170 -11.48 6.15 26.96
CA ALA A 170 -10.22 6.09 27.71
C ALA A 170 -9.34 4.92 27.26
N GLN A 171 -9.91 3.72 27.07
CA GLN A 171 -9.17 2.57 26.55
C GLN A 171 -8.61 2.83 25.16
N LEU A 172 -9.39 3.48 24.29
CA LEU A 172 -8.94 3.86 22.96
C LEU A 172 -7.77 4.86 23.03
N HIS A 173 -7.85 5.83 23.94
CA HIS A 173 -6.79 6.80 24.16
C HIS A 173 -5.51 6.14 24.66
N THR A 174 -5.60 5.27 25.67
CA THR A 174 -4.44 4.54 26.21
C THR A 174 -3.77 3.69 25.13
N LEU A 175 -4.56 2.94 24.34
CA LEU A 175 -4.03 2.13 23.25
C LEU A 175 -3.34 2.98 22.16
N THR A 176 -3.90 4.15 21.84
CA THR A 176 -3.29 5.10 20.90
C THR A 176 -1.94 5.61 21.41
N GLU A 177 -1.86 6.01 22.68
CA GLU A 177 -0.60 6.47 23.29
C GLU A 177 0.45 5.36 23.36
N ASP A 178 0.04 4.14 23.75
CA ASP A 178 0.93 2.98 23.82
C ASP A 178 1.53 2.68 22.43
N ILE A 179 0.73 2.69 21.37
CA ILE A 179 1.19 2.42 20.00
C ILE A 179 2.08 3.55 19.47
N LEU A 180 1.74 4.81 19.77
CA LEU A 180 2.58 5.95 19.39
C LEU A 180 3.94 5.91 20.09
N SER A 181 3.99 5.53 21.36
CA SER A 181 5.25 5.39 22.11
C SER A 181 6.18 4.33 21.50
N VAL A 182 5.62 3.25 20.96
CA VAL A 182 6.39 2.22 20.24
C VAL A 182 6.86 2.73 18.88
N ALA A 183 6.02 3.46 18.15
CA ALA A 183 6.36 4.04 16.86
C ALA A 183 7.47 5.13 16.96
N GLU A 184 7.57 5.84 18.09
CA GLU A 184 8.65 6.82 18.33
C GLU A 184 10.02 6.18 18.63
N LEU A 185 10.04 4.91 19.06
CA LEU A 185 11.28 4.16 19.30
C LEU A 185 11.88 3.61 18.00
N ASP A 186 11.05 3.29 17.02
CA ASP A 186 11.46 2.72 15.72
C ASP A 186 12.00 3.78 14.74
N ASN A 187 11.79 5.06 15.05
CA ASN A 187 12.17 6.20 14.21
C ASN A 187 13.48 6.89 14.70
N ARG A 188 14.32 6.19 15.47
CA ARG A 188 15.65 6.64 15.95
C ARG A 188 16.77 5.76 15.45
#